data_AF-A0A424Z0J9-F1
#
_entry.id   AF-A0A424Z0J9-F1
#
_cell.length_a   1.000
_cell.length_b   1.000
_cell.length_c   1.000
_cell.angle_alpha   90.00
_cell.angle_beta   90.00
_cell.angle_gamma   90.00
#
_symmetry.space_group_name_H-M   'P 1'
#
loop_
_entity.id
_entity.type
_entity.pdbx_description
1 polymer ?
#
loop_
_entity_poly.entity_id
_entity_poly.type
_entity_poly.pdbx_seq_one_letter_code
_entity_poly.pdbx_strand_id
1 'polypeptide(L)' 'IGNLASGATYTVTDTDTAILGQYANMGNVTGEYNGITVTDEDPSHYSGYKDVPTASPILLVMGLGSLLILYIRREQ' A
#
# COMPACT_ATOMS: atom_id res chain seq x y z
N ILE A 1 22.35 14.33 3.04
CA ILE A 1 21.98 15.72 3.44
C ILE A 1 23.24 16.38 3.99
N GLY A 2 23.48 17.66 3.73
CA GLY A 2 24.65 18.40 4.23
C GLY A 2 24.35 19.19 5.52
N ASN A 3 25.25 20.11 5.89
CA ASN A 3 25.06 21.00 7.05
C ASN A 3 23.86 21.93 6.85
N LEU A 4 23.01 22.02 7.86
CA LEU A 4 21.89 22.96 7.91
C LEU A 4 22.23 24.13 8.85
N ALA A 5 21.88 25.34 8.43
CA ALA A 5 21.96 26.50 9.31
C ALA A 5 20.92 26.40 10.44
N SER A 6 21.11 27.16 11.52
CA SER A 6 20.14 27.20 12.61
C SER A 6 18.75 27.60 12.11
N GLY A 7 17.73 26.79 12.42
CA GLY A 7 16.34 27.00 11.99
C GLY A 7 16.03 26.59 10.55
N ALA A 8 17.01 26.15 9.76
CA ALA A 8 16.77 25.65 8.41
C ALA A 8 16.14 24.25 8.43
N THR A 9 15.35 23.95 7.40
CA THR A 9 14.71 22.65 7.21
C THR A 9 15.11 22.04 5.87
N TYR A 10 15.07 20.71 5.80
CA TYR A 10 15.31 19.95 4.57
C TYR A 10 14.33 18.79 4.51
N THR A 11 13.74 18.55 3.34
CA THR A 11 12.79 17.47 3.11
C THR A 11 13.39 16.44 2.16
N VAL A 12 13.30 15.16 2.54
CA VAL A 12 13.61 14.02 1.69
C VAL A 12 12.31 13.29 1.38
N THR A 13 12.15 12.86 0.14
CA THR A 13 11.03 12.02 -0.28
C THR A 13 11.59 10.77 -0.95
N ASP A 14 11.06 9.62 -0.57
CA ASP A 14 11.35 8.33 -1.17
C ASP A 14 10.04 7.60 -1.48
N THR A 15 10.05 6.77 -2.52
CA THR A 15 8.86 6.03 -2.98
C THR A 15 9.25 4.60 -3.30
N ASP A 16 8.45 3.65 -2.81
CA ASP A 16 8.65 2.23 -3.08
C ASP A 16 7.30 1.54 -3.41
N THR A 17 7.37 0.36 -4.02
CA THR A 17 6.19 -0.45 -4.34
C THR A 17 5.69 -1.16 -3.08
N ALA A 18 4.40 -1.03 -2.78
CA ALA A 18 3.78 -1.74 -1.66
C ALA A 18 3.92 -3.26 -1.82
N ILE A 19 4.35 -3.93 -0.76
CA ILE A 19 4.41 -5.40 -0.70
C ILE A 19 3.13 -5.98 -0.11
N LEU A 20 2.83 -7.24 -0.46
CA LEU A 20 1.65 -7.93 0.07
C LEU A 20 1.76 -8.12 1.59
N GLY A 21 0.68 -7.80 2.31
CA GLY A 21 0.61 -7.94 3.76
C GLY A 21 0.84 -6.62 4.51
N GLN A 22 0.91 -6.70 5.84
CA GLN A 22 1.18 -5.55 6.72
C GLN A 22 2.67 -5.24 6.74
N TYR A 23 3.02 -3.95 6.63
CA TYR A 23 4.40 -3.48 6.77
C TYR A 23 4.43 -2.04 7.29
N ALA A 24 5.60 -1.59 7.74
CA ALA A 24 5.85 -0.22 8.12
C ALA A 24 6.94 0.38 7.21
N ASN A 25 6.70 1.59 6.72
CA ASN A 25 7.72 2.44 6.12
C ASN A 25 8.37 3.22 7.25
N MET A 26 9.69 3.06 7.43
CA MET A 26 10.43 3.72 8.50
C MET A 26 11.18 4.94 7.96
N GLY A 27 10.81 6.13 8.40
CA GLY A 27 11.62 7.33 8.23
C GLY A 27 12.67 7.40 9.34
N ASN A 28 13.95 7.39 8.99
CA ASN A 28 15.05 7.51 9.95
C ASN A 28 15.87 8.76 9.66
N VAL A 29 16.14 9.56 10.69
CA VAL A 29 17.05 10.71 10.59
C VAL A 29 18.14 10.63 11.64
N THR A 30 19.37 10.93 11.23
CA THR A 30 20.53 11.07 12.10
C THR A 30 21.07 12.48 11.97
N GLY A 31 21.18 13.17 13.10
CA GLY A 31 21.80 14.50 13.19
C GLY A 31 23.11 14.43 13.98
N GLU A 32 24.08 15.24 13.58
CA GLU A 32 25.34 15.41 14.30
C GLU A 32 25.57 16.89 14.59
N TYR A 33 25.91 17.23 15.84
CA TYR A 33 26.29 18.58 16.23
C TYR A 33 27.34 18.55 17.35
N ASN A 34 28.51 19.16 17.11
CA ASN A 34 29.63 19.21 18.05
C ASN A 34 30.03 17.84 18.62
N GLY A 35 30.04 16.80 17.77
CA GLY A 35 30.35 15.42 18.15
C GLY A 35 29.24 14.71 18.94
N ILE A 36 28.07 15.34 19.10
CA ILE A 36 26.87 14.70 19.65
C ILE A 36 26.02 14.21 18.49
N THR A 37 25.71 12.91 18.50
CA THR A 37 24.80 12.29 17.54
C THR A 37 23.43 12.10 18.17
N VAL A 38 22.38 12.47 17.45
CA VAL A 38 20.99 12.21 17.80
C VAL A 38 20.30 11.49 16.66
N THR A 39 19.32 10.66 16.98
CA THR A 39 18.53 9.89 16.02
C THR A 39 17.06 10.03 16.32
N ASP A 40 16.23 10.02 15.28
CA ASP A 40 14.78 9.99 15.39
C ASP A 40 14.17 9.07 14.33
N GLU A 41 13.08 8.40 14.68
CA GLU A 41 12.39 7.39 13.86
C GLU A 41 10.90 7.75 13.74
N ASP A 42 10.37 7.76 12.51
CA ASP A 42 8.97 8.05 12.21
C ASP A 42 8.34 6.88 11.41
N PRO A 43 7.66 5.93 12.07
CA PRO A 43 7.02 4.79 11.41
C PRO A 43 5.65 5.14 10.83
N SER A 44 5.44 4.81 9.56
CA SER A 44 4.13 4.84 8.90
C SER A 44 3.66 3.43 8.53
N HIS A 45 2.43 3.06 8.88
CA HIS A 45 1.91 1.70 8.68
C HIS A 45 1.03 1.56 7.44
N TYR A 46 1.26 0.50 6.65
CA TYR A 46 0.53 0.19 5.43
C TYR A 46 0.12 -1.28 5.35
N SER A 47 -0.85 -1.58 4.48
CA SER A 47 -1.23 -2.95 4.13
C SER A 47 -1.38 -3.06 2.62
N GLY A 48 -0.54 -3.87 1.99
CA GLY A 48 -0.67 -4.18 0.57
C GLY A 48 -1.62 -5.35 0.36
N TYR A 49 -2.50 -5.21 -0.63
CA TYR A 49 -3.42 -6.26 -1.05
C TYR A 49 -3.13 -6.61 -2.51
N LYS A 50 -3.14 -7.91 -2.82
CA LYS A 50 -3.22 -8.33 -4.22
C LYS A 50 -4.62 -7.98 -4.67
N ASP A 51 -4.73 -7.20 -5.75
CA ASP A 51 -5.98 -7.11 -6.48
C ASP A 51 -6.37 -8.53 -6.88
N VAL A 52 -7.25 -9.12 -6.09
CA VAL A 52 -8.01 -10.28 -6.54
C VAL A 52 -8.89 -9.70 -7.66
N PRO A 53 -8.83 -10.23 -8.88
CA PRO A 53 -9.89 -9.98 -9.82
C PRO A 53 -11.11 -10.56 -9.14
N THR A 54 -11.87 -9.71 -8.46
CA THR A 54 -13.19 -10.05 -7.99
C THR A 54 -13.88 -10.47 -9.28
N ALA A 55 -14.08 -11.77 -9.49
CA ALA A 55 -15.15 -12.21 -10.36
C ALA A 55 -16.34 -11.47 -9.78
N SER A 56 -16.73 -10.37 -10.45
CA SER A 56 -17.69 -9.43 -9.89
C SER A 56 -18.85 -10.29 -9.41
N PRO A 57 -19.21 -10.26 -8.11
CA PRO A 57 -20.20 -11.20 -7.59
C PRO A 57 -21.48 -11.17 -8.42
N ILE A 58 -21.79 -9.99 -8.96
CA ILE A 58 -22.87 -9.75 -9.93
C ILE A 58 -22.64 -10.54 -11.23
N LEU A 59 -21.45 -10.49 -11.83
CA LEU A 59 -21.15 -11.25 -13.06
C LEU A 59 -21.29 -12.77 -12.86
N LEU A 60 -20.89 -13.28 -11.68
CA LEU A 60 -21.03 -14.69 -11.35
C LEU A 60 -22.51 -15.08 -11.18
N VAL A 61 -23.30 -14.28 -10.46
CA VAL A 61 -24.74 -14.51 -10.28
C VAL A 61 -25.49 -14.39 -11.62
N MET A 62 -25.16 -13.40 -12.45
CA MET A 62 -25.76 -13.20 -13.77
C MET A 62 -25.40 -14.34 -14.73
N GLY A 63 -24.15 -14.81 -14.70
CA GLY A 63 -23.68 -15.92 -15.51
C GLY A 63 -24.38 -17.23 -15.14
N LEU A 64 -24.39 -17.59 -13.86
CA LEU A 64 -25.08 -18.78 -13.36
C LEU A 64 -26.59 -18.72 -13.58
N GLY A 65 -27.21 -17.56 -13.37
CA GLY A 65 -28.64 -17.34 -13.63
C GLY A 65 -28.98 -17.51 -15.11
N SER A 66 -28.15 -16.98 -16.02
CA SER A 66 -28.34 -17.15 -17.46
C SER A 66 -28.20 -18.61 -17.90
N LEU A 67 -27.20 -19.33 -17.37
CA LEU A 67 -27.02 -20.77 -17.59
C LEU A 67 -28.21 -21.59 -17.07
N LEU A 68 -28.74 -21.25 -15.90
CA LEU A 68 -29.93 -21.90 -15.34
C LEU A 68 -31.17 -21.67 -16.21
N ILE A 69 -31.36 -20.45 -16.72
CA ILE A 69 -32.46 -20.13 -17.64
C ILE A 69 -32.32 -20.91 -18.94
N LEU A 70 -31.10 -20.98 -19.51
CA LEU A 70 -30.83 -21.76 -20.72
C LEU A 70 -31.05 -23.26 -20.51
N TYR A 71 -30.72 -23.78 -19.32
CA TYR A 71 -30.97 -25.16 -18.94
C TYR A 71 -32.48 -25.47 -18.87
N ILE A 72 -33.26 -24.63 -18.19
CA ILE A 72 -34.72 -24.80 -18.09
C ILE A 72 -35.36 -24.72 -19.49
N ARG A 73 -34.87 -23.82 -20.35
CA ARG A 73 -35.34 -23.66 -21.74
C ARG A 73 -34.95 -24.80 -22.68
N ARG A 74 -33.96 -25.62 -22.32
CA ARG A 74 -33.54 -26.78 -23.12
C ARG A 74 -34.46 -27.99 -22.90
N GLU A 75 -35.13 -28.05 -21.76
CA GLU A 75 -35.99 -29.17 -21.32
C GLU A 75 -37.49 -28.96 -21.67
N GLN A 76 -37.84 -27.89 -22.40
CA GLN A 76 -39.19 -27.65 -22.95
C GLN A 76 -39.19 -27.80 -24.46
#